data_AF-A0A2U1L022-F1
#
_entry.id   AF-A0A2U1L022-F1
#
_cell.length_a   1.000
_cell.length_b   1.000
_cell.length_c   1.000
_cell.angle_alpha   90.00
_cell.angle_beta   90.00
_cell.angle_gamma   90.00
#
_symmetry.space_group_name_H-M   'P 1'
#
loop_
_entity.id
_entity.type
_entity.pdbx_description
1 polymer ?
#
loop_
_entity_poly.entity_id
_entity_poly.type
_entity_poly.pdbx_seq_one_letter_code
_entity_poly.pdbx_strand_id
1 'polypeptide(L)'
;MKAVGERIVPAIDHGKPNYTKAQREMIESNKKNITVCMIKNYPQLMRKYMADKTKVPSLVEIIVHMDLELYSLKSQDQKFKTVLQLIKETFFKHGDKDSLRSCVRAINYCSSGSRGELKDYAQNKLKEVEDELVIQVKAAIRENGDDEYLLLVNMKRLYELQLTRPVPIESFTAVSEASLSSLISKRKALFDELEYFLQILLEAQGKGTSRNLLACRAFLQTCLEL
;
A
#
# COMPACT_ATOMS: atom_id res chain seq x y z
N MET A 1 27.95 1.41 50.77
CA MET A 1 26.92 1.81 49.78
C MET A 1 27.60 2.51 48.61
N LYS A 2 27.53 1.92 47.41
CA LYS A 2 27.63 2.65 46.12
C LYS A 2 27.05 1.73 45.05
N ALA A 3 25.77 1.92 44.74
CA ALA A 3 25.10 1.24 43.65
C ALA A 3 25.53 1.92 42.34
N VAL A 4 26.07 1.14 41.40
CA VAL A 4 26.32 1.58 40.02
C VAL A 4 25.03 1.32 39.26
N GLY A 5 24.39 2.39 38.80
CA GLY A 5 23.14 2.32 38.05
C GLY A 5 23.37 1.65 36.69
N GLU A 6 22.80 0.47 36.51
CA GLU A 6 22.61 -0.13 35.19
C GLU A 6 21.61 0.74 34.41
N ARG A 7 22.00 1.15 33.20
CA ARG A 7 21.11 1.92 32.31
C ARG A 7 19.97 1.02 31.85
N ILE A 8 18.75 1.33 32.28
CA ILE A 8 17.50 0.68 31.85
C ILE A 8 17.00 1.32 30.56
N VAL A 9 17.83 1.35 29.51
CA VAL A 9 17.35 1.72 28.18
C VAL A 9 18.05 0.83 27.15
N PRO A 10 17.39 -0.18 26.59
CA PRO A 10 17.89 -0.83 25.40
C PRO A 10 17.89 0.20 24.27
N ALA A 11 19.06 0.45 23.69
CA ALA A 11 19.15 1.10 22.39
C ALA A 11 18.26 0.31 21.42
N ILE A 12 17.33 0.99 20.76
CA ILE A 12 16.44 0.41 19.77
C ILE A 12 17.31 0.12 18.54
N ASP A 13 17.95 -1.04 18.55
CA ASP A 13 18.69 -1.55 17.41
C ASP A 13 17.66 -1.99 16.36
N HIS A 14 17.69 -1.35 15.19
CA HIS A 14 16.81 -1.65 14.05
C HIS A 14 17.20 -2.93 13.31
N GLY A 15 18.08 -3.75 13.88
CA GLY A 15 18.38 -5.10 13.41
C GLY A 15 17.18 -6.05 13.59
N LYS A 16 16.94 -6.93 12.60
CA LYS A 16 15.92 -7.97 12.68
C LYS A 16 15.97 -8.68 14.04
N PRO A 17 14.84 -8.88 14.73
CA PRO A 17 14.83 -9.56 16.03
C PRO A 17 15.50 -10.93 15.92
N ASN A 18 16.58 -11.13 16.67
CA ASN A 18 17.28 -12.41 16.72
C ASN A 18 16.45 -13.41 17.54
N TYR A 19 15.53 -14.11 16.88
CA TYR A 19 14.70 -15.14 17.53
C TYR A 19 15.52 -16.34 17.97
N THR A 20 15.28 -16.79 19.20
CA THR A 20 15.81 -18.07 19.71
C THR A 20 15.21 -19.25 18.95
N LYS A 21 15.85 -20.43 19.03
CA LYS A 21 15.35 -21.66 18.39
C LYS A 21 13.90 -21.96 18.81
N ALA A 22 13.61 -21.92 20.11
CA ALA A 22 12.27 -22.17 20.64
C ALA A 22 11.23 -21.14 20.12
N GLN A 23 11.61 -19.87 19.98
CA GLN A 23 10.71 -18.85 19.42
C GLN A 23 10.40 -19.11 17.94
N ARG A 24 11.38 -19.55 17.15
CA ARG A 24 11.18 -19.89 15.73
C ARG A 24 10.23 -21.09 15.59
N GLU A 25 10.45 -22.13 16.38
CA GLU A 25 9.59 -23.32 16.39
C GLU A 25 8.15 -22.98 16.81
N MET A 26 8.00 -22.10 17.82
CA MET A 26 6.68 -21.60 18.23
C MET A 26 6.00 -20.78 17.12
N ILE A 27 6.73 -19.90 16.43
CA ILE A 27 6.19 -19.12 15.31
C ILE A 27 5.74 -20.05 14.19
N GLU A 28 6.55 -21.05 13.82
CA GLU A 28 6.22 -22.01 12.76
C GLU A 28 4.99 -22.85 13.14
N SER A 29 4.92 -23.31 14.39
CA SER A 29 3.76 -24.03 14.92
C SER A 29 2.48 -23.16 14.87
N ASN A 30 2.58 -21.90 15.29
CA ASN A 30 1.46 -20.96 15.24
C ASN A 30 0.98 -20.73 13.79
N LYS A 31 1.91 -20.59 12.83
CA LYS A 31 1.55 -20.46 11.41
C LYS A 31 0.76 -21.66 10.91
N LYS A 32 1.19 -22.88 11.24
CA LYS A 32 0.47 -24.12 10.89
C LYS A 32 -0.92 -24.16 11.50
N ASN A 33 -1.06 -23.84 12.78
CA ASN A 33 -2.34 -23.81 13.48
C ASN A 33 -3.33 -22.80 12.87
N ILE A 34 -2.85 -21.58 12.59
CA ILE A 34 -3.66 -20.54 11.93
C ILE A 34 -4.11 -21.02 10.55
N THR A 35 -3.21 -21.58 9.74
CA THR A 35 -3.58 -22.08 8.40
C THR A 35 -4.66 -23.15 8.48
N VAL A 36 -4.50 -24.17 9.33
CA VAL A 36 -5.47 -25.27 9.45
C VAL A 36 -6.86 -24.76 9.84
N CYS A 37 -6.92 -23.78 10.74
CA CYS A 37 -8.17 -23.15 11.15
C CYS A 37 -8.82 -22.34 10.00
N MET A 38 -8.01 -21.58 9.25
CA MET A 38 -8.52 -20.58 8.32
C MET A 38 -8.73 -21.08 6.90
N ILE A 39 -8.00 -22.11 6.46
CA ILE A 39 -7.95 -22.53 5.04
C ILE A 39 -9.33 -22.82 4.43
N LYS A 40 -10.29 -23.31 5.23
CA LYS A 40 -11.66 -23.61 4.78
C LYS A 40 -12.55 -22.37 4.68
N ASN A 41 -12.44 -21.44 5.63
CA ASN A 41 -13.40 -20.34 5.82
C ASN A 41 -12.88 -19.00 5.33
N TYR A 42 -11.57 -18.85 5.17
CA TYR A 42 -10.95 -17.58 4.80
C TYR A 42 -11.47 -16.98 3.48
N PRO A 43 -11.65 -17.75 2.38
CA PRO A 43 -12.26 -17.20 1.17
C PRO A 43 -13.67 -16.63 1.40
N GLN A 44 -14.47 -17.26 2.27
CA GLN A 44 -15.83 -16.82 2.57
C GLN A 44 -15.82 -15.53 3.40
N LEU A 45 -14.93 -15.45 4.39
CA LEU A 45 -14.72 -14.24 5.19
C LEU A 45 -14.28 -13.06 4.32
N MET A 46 -13.33 -13.29 3.40
CA MET A 46 -12.90 -12.29 2.43
C MET A 46 -14.09 -11.77 1.60
N ARG A 47 -14.88 -12.65 0.97
CA ARG A 47 -16.06 -12.20 0.20
C ARG A 47 -17.06 -11.40 1.03
N LYS A 48 -17.27 -11.78 2.30
CA LYS A 48 -18.23 -11.11 3.19
C LYS A 48 -17.78 -9.70 3.60
N TYR A 49 -16.49 -9.49 3.80
CA TYR A 49 -15.97 -8.27 4.43
C TYR A 49 -14.96 -7.48 3.59
N MET A 50 -14.63 -7.91 2.36
CA MET A 50 -13.65 -7.22 1.50
C MET A 50 -14.07 -5.79 1.10
N ALA A 51 -15.33 -5.40 1.27
CA ALA A 51 -15.78 -4.02 1.04
C ALA A 51 -15.72 -3.15 2.31
N ASP A 52 -15.53 -3.75 3.49
CA ASP A 52 -15.50 -3.02 4.75
C ASP A 52 -14.09 -2.45 5.01
N LYS A 53 -13.95 -1.15 4.77
CA LYS A 53 -12.69 -0.41 4.91
C LYS A 53 -12.04 -0.56 6.30
N THR A 54 -12.82 -0.80 7.35
CA THR A 54 -12.28 -0.93 8.71
C THR A 54 -11.76 -2.33 9.02
N LYS A 55 -12.32 -3.34 8.36
CA LYS A 55 -11.98 -4.76 8.59
C LYS A 55 -10.98 -5.29 7.59
N VAL A 56 -11.00 -4.76 6.37
CA VAL A 56 -10.25 -5.32 5.24
C VAL A 56 -8.73 -5.35 5.46
N PRO A 57 -8.07 -4.35 6.11
CA PRO A 57 -6.61 -4.41 6.27
C PRO A 57 -6.19 -5.60 7.12
N SER A 58 -6.84 -5.80 8.26
CA SER A 58 -6.58 -6.93 9.16
C SER A 58 -6.99 -8.26 8.54
N LEU A 59 -8.11 -8.28 7.80
CA LEU A 59 -8.60 -9.50 7.15
C LEU A 59 -7.62 -10.00 6.09
N VAL A 60 -7.12 -9.11 5.23
CA VAL A 60 -6.14 -9.47 4.19
C VAL A 60 -4.82 -9.92 4.81
N GLU A 61 -4.40 -9.28 5.90
CA GLU A 61 -3.11 -9.57 6.55
C GLU A 61 -3.05 -10.97 7.19
N ILE A 62 -4.19 -11.63 7.44
CA ILE A 62 -4.19 -13.00 7.98
C ILE A 62 -3.30 -13.95 7.17
N ILE A 63 -3.25 -13.80 5.83
CA ILE A 63 -2.44 -14.69 4.99
C ILE A 63 -0.94 -14.59 5.28
N VAL A 64 -0.43 -13.46 5.75
CA VAL A 64 1.01 -13.32 6.06
C VAL A 64 1.41 -14.10 7.31
N HIS A 65 0.43 -14.51 8.10
CA HIS A 65 0.57 -15.36 9.28
C HIS A 65 0.26 -16.83 9.00
N MET A 66 0.00 -17.20 7.75
CA MET A 66 -0.23 -18.59 7.35
C MET A 66 1.05 -19.26 6.85
N ASP A 67 1.16 -20.56 7.13
CA ASP A 67 2.07 -21.47 6.41
C ASP A 67 1.50 -21.77 5.02
N LEU A 68 2.17 -21.28 3.98
CA LEU A 68 1.74 -21.44 2.59
C LEU A 68 2.05 -22.83 2.02
N GLU A 69 2.91 -23.63 2.67
CA GLU A 69 3.20 -25.00 2.22
C GLU A 69 1.98 -25.91 2.36
N LEU A 70 1.13 -25.64 3.36
CA LEU A 70 -0.11 -26.37 3.58
C LEU A 70 -1.15 -26.15 2.47
N TYR A 71 -0.98 -25.11 1.65
CA TYR A 71 -1.79 -24.92 0.45
C TYR A 71 -1.34 -25.80 -0.73
N SER A 72 -0.07 -26.22 -0.78
CA SER A 72 0.49 -27.04 -1.87
C SER A 72 -0.01 -28.49 -1.88
N LEU A 73 -0.80 -28.88 -0.87
CA LEU A 73 -1.54 -30.14 -0.90
C LEU A 73 -2.64 -30.00 -1.97
N LYS A 74 -2.66 -30.88 -2.99
CA LYS A 74 -3.56 -30.78 -4.18
C LYS A 74 -5.04 -30.46 -3.90
N SER A 75 -5.56 -30.77 -2.71
CA SER A 75 -6.93 -30.43 -2.30
C SER A 75 -7.16 -28.96 -1.93
N GLN A 76 -6.09 -28.15 -1.83
CA GLN A 76 -6.14 -26.77 -1.31
C GLN A 76 -5.65 -25.71 -2.30
N ASP A 77 -4.96 -26.08 -3.38
CA ASP A 77 -4.43 -25.14 -4.39
C ASP A 77 -5.50 -24.18 -4.91
N GLN A 78 -6.72 -24.68 -5.17
CA GLN A 78 -7.82 -23.84 -5.65
C GLN A 78 -8.26 -22.79 -4.64
N LYS A 79 -8.14 -23.07 -3.34
CA LYS A 79 -8.44 -22.11 -2.28
C LYS A 79 -7.37 -21.03 -2.21
N PHE A 80 -6.10 -21.38 -2.38
CA PHE A 80 -5.02 -20.39 -2.52
C PHE A 80 -5.28 -19.44 -3.69
N LYS A 81 -5.55 -20.00 -4.88
CA LYS A 81 -5.87 -19.23 -6.09
C LYS A 81 -7.05 -18.29 -5.88
N THR A 82 -8.10 -18.79 -5.23
CA THR A 82 -9.29 -18.00 -4.87
C THR A 82 -8.94 -16.85 -3.94
N VAL A 83 -8.17 -17.11 -2.86
CA VAL A 83 -7.78 -16.07 -1.91
C VAL A 83 -6.92 -15.01 -2.59
N LEU A 84 -5.95 -15.41 -3.41
CA LEU A 84 -5.09 -14.44 -4.08
C LEU A 84 -5.84 -13.58 -5.09
N GLN A 85 -6.82 -14.17 -5.78
CA GLN A 85 -7.75 -13.43 -6.63
C GLN A 85 -8.59 -12.43 -5.83
N LEU A 86 -9.11 -12.82 -4.66
CA LEU A 86 -9.84 -11.91 -3.77
C LEU A 86 -8.95 -10.78 -3.24
N ILE A 87 -7.67 -11.03 -2.96
CA ILE A 87 -6.71 -9.97 -2.55
C ILE A 87 -6.50 -8.97 -3.70
N LYS A 88 -6.33 -9.46 -4.94
CA LYS A 88 -6.27 -8.59 -6.14
C LYS A 88 -7.52 -7.72 -6.26
N GLU A 89 -8.71 -8.33 -6.18
CA GLU A 89 -9.98 -7.59 -6.26
C GLU A 89 -10.11 -6.58 -5.12
N THR A 90 -9.65 -6.92 -3.93
CA THR A 90 -9.63 -6.02 -2.78
C THR A 90 -8.72 -4.82 -3.04
N PHE A 91 -7.52 -5.01 -3.60
CA PHE A 91 -6.62 -3.93 -3.98
C PHE A 91 -7.29 -2.92 -4.92
N PHE A 92 -7.98 -3.40 -5.95
CA PHE A 92 -8.69 -2.53 -6.91
C PHE A 92 -10.05 -2.02 -6.41
N LYS A 93 -10.54 -2.48 -5.26
CA LYS A 93 -11.76 -1.97 -4.62
C LYS A 93 -11.49 -0.80 -3.67
N HIS A 94 -10.28 -0.71 -3.13
CA HIS A 94 -9.92 0.30 -2.14
C HIS A 94 -8.96 1.36 -2.69
N GLY A 95 -8.87 2.46 -1.97
CA GLY A 95 -7.96 3.58 -2.25
C GLY A 95 -7.34 4.20 -0.99
N ASP A 96 -7.61 3.63 0.18
CA ASP A 96 -6.99 4.04 1.43
C ASP A 96 -5.70 3.28 1.72
N LYS A 97 -4.80 3.96 2.42
CA LYS A 97 -3.42 3.54 2.68
C LYS A 97 -3.32 2.14 3.30
N ASP A 98 -4.07 1.88 4.37
CA ASP A 98 -3.93 0.65 5.14
C ASP A 98 -4.41 -0.56 4.35
N SER A 99 -5.55 -0.43 3.65
CA SER A 99 -6.05 -1.49 2.77
C SER A 99 -5.08 -1.81 1.63
N LEU A 100 -4.56 -0.78 0.96
CA LEU A 100 -3.59 -0.96 -0.14
C LEU A 100 -2.30 -1.62 0.36
N ARG A 101 -1.75 -1.14 1.48
CA ARG A 101 -0.53 -1.67 2.09
C ARG A 101 -0.67 -3.13 2.50
N SER A 102 -1.80 -3.50 3.12
CA SER A 102 -2.08 -4.88 3.48
C SER A 102 -2.20 -5.79 2.25
N CYS A 103 -2.87 -5.33 1.19
CA CYS A 103 -2.94 -6.07 -0.09
C CYS A 103 -1.57 -6.29 -0.72
N VAL A 104 -0.75 -5.22 -0.85
CA VAL A 104 0.59 -5.32 -1.41
C VAL A 104 1.47 -6.26 -0.60
N ARG A 105 1.44 -6.14 0.74
CA ARG A 105 2.17 -7.05 1.63
C ARG A 105 1.72 -8.49 1.47
N ALA A 106 0.42 -8.74 1.40
CA ALA A 106 -0.15 -10.08 1.26
C ALA A 106 0.23 -10.73 -0.08
N ILE A 107 0.11 -10.01 -1.20
CA ILE A 107 0.50 -10.55 -2.51
C ILE A 107 2.00 -10.83 -2.54
N ASN A 108 2.85 -9.91 -2.07
CA ASN A 108 4.29 -10.14 -2.03
C ASN A 108 4.68 -11.33 -1.14
N TYR A 109 4.02 -11.50 0.01
CA TYR A 109 4.20 -12.68 0.86
C TYR A 109 3.85 -13.96 0.10
N CYS A 110 2.74 -13.98 -0.63
CA CYS A 110 2.36 -15.11 -1.47
C CYS A 110 3.39 -15.38 -2.58
N SER A 111 3.87 -14.35 -3.29
CA SER A 111 4.82 -14.49 -4.40
C SER A 111 6.23 -14.91 -3.96
N SER A 112 6.63 -14.61 -2.72
CA SER A 112 7.95 -14.95 -2.16
C SER A 112 7.94 -16.18 -1.24
N GLY A 113 6.84 -16.41 -0.52
CA GLY A 113 6.72 -17.44 0.52
C GLY A 113 6.08 -18.76 0.07
N SER A 114 5.42 -18.81 -1.10
CA SER A 114 4.90 -20.05 -1.68
C SER A 114 5.96 -20.79 -2.52
N ARG A 115 5.66 -22.02 -2.95
CA ARG A 115 6.56 -22.89 -3.72
C ARG A 115 5.87 -23.51 -4.94
N GLY A 116 6.66 -23.94 -5.92
CA GLY A 116 6.19 -24.63 -7.13
C GLY A 116 5.12 -23.84 -7.88
N GLU A 117 4.08 -24.53 -8.36
CA GLU A 117 3.00 -23.94 -9.15
C GLU A 117 2.26 -22.79 -8.42
N LEU A 118 2.19 -22.82 -7.09
CA LEU A 118 1.57 -21.73 -6.31
C LEU A 118 2.41 -20.45 -6.37
N LYS A 119 3.74 -20.59 -6.41
CA LYS A 119 4.66 -19.45 -6.56
C LYS A 119 4.52 -18.82 -7.93
N ASP A 120 4.51 -19.64 -8.97
CA ASP A 120 4.33 -19.16 -10.34
C ASP A 120 2.99 -18.45 -10.50
N TYR A 121 1.91 -19.05 -9.96
CA TYR A 121 0.60 -18.41 -9.93
C TYR A 121 0.62 -17.07 -9.18
N ALA A 122 1.29 -17.00 -8.03
CA ALA A 122 1.35 -15.79 -7.23
C ALA A 122 2.18 -14.67 -7.86
N GLN A 123 3.28 -15.02 -8.55
CA GLN A 123 4.09 -14.08 -9.31
C GLN A 123 3.33 -13.56 -10.54
N ASN A 124 2.63 -14.43 -11.25
CA ASN A 124 1.77 -14.03 -12.36
C ASN A 124 0.64 -13.11 -11.89
N LYS A 125 -0.01 -13.42 -10.75
CA LYS A 125 -1.06 -12.57 -10.19
C LYS A 125 -0.55 -11.19 -9.77
N LEU A 126 0.65 -11.11 -9.21
CA LEU A 126 1.28 -9.84 -8.89
C LEU A 126 1.59 -9.03 -10.15
N LYS A 127 2.08 -9.68 -11.22
CA LYS A 127 2.30 -9.03 -12.51
C LYS A 127 0.99 -8.53 -13.12
N GLU A 128 -0.10 -9.30 -13.03
CA GLU A 128 -1.42 -8.82 -13.46
C GLU A 128 -1.87 -7.55 -12.71
N VAL A 129 -1.58 -7.45 -11.41
CA VAL A 129 -1.87 -6.23 -10.63
C VAL A 129 -1.06 -5.05 -11.16
N GLU A 130 0.22 -5.24 -11.46
CA GLU A 130 1.08 -4.21 -12.05
C GLU A 130 0.56 -3.75 -13.42
N ASP A 131 0.33 -4.70 -14.32
CA ASP A 131 -0.10 -4.42 -15.69
C ASP A 131 -1.48 -3.73 -15.71
N GLU A 132 -2.43 -4.22 -14.91
CA GLU A 132 -3.77 -3.63 -14.81
C GLU A 132 -3.74 -2.22 -14.20
N LEU A 133 -2.90 -2.01 -13.18
CA LEU A 133 -2.73 -0.70 -12.56
C LEU A 133 -2.08 0.30 -13.52
N VAL A 134 -1.05 -0.10 -14.27
CA VAL A 134 -0.43 0.75 -15.30
C VAL A 134 -1.46 1.15 -16.36
N ILE A 135 -2.32 0.22 -16.79
CA ILE A 135 -3.40 0.52 -17.74
C ILE A 135 -4.37 1.55 -17.15
N GLN A 136 -4.81 1.38 -15.89
CA GLN A 136 -5.73 2.30 -15.23
C GLN A 136 -5.12 3.69 -15.02
N VAL A 137 -3.86 3.78 -14.59
CA VAL A 137 -3.14 5.07 -14.45
C VAL A 137 -3.02 5.78 -15.80
N LYS A 138 -2.62 5.07 -16.86
CA LYS A 138 -2.56 5.64 -18.21
C LYS A 138 -3.91 6.15 -18.70
N ALA A 139 -4.98 5.41 -18.44
CA ALA A 139 -6.33 5.82 -18.81
C ALA A 139 -6.72 7.12 -18.08
N ALA A 140 -6.54 7.15 -16.76
CA ALA A 140 -6.86 8.32 -15.94
C ALA A 140 -6.05 9.57 -16.33
N ILE A 141 -4.79 9.40 -16.76
CA ILE A 141 -3.98 10.52 -17.26
C ILE A 141 -4.48 11.01 -18.64
N ARG A 142 -4.83 10.10 -19.57
CA ARG A 142 -5.30 10.47 -20.92
C ARG A 142 -6.63 11.21 -20.92
N GLU A 143 -7.50 10.90 -19.96
CA GLU A 143 -8.75 11.62 -19.73
C GLU A 143 -8.51 12.99 -19.06
N ASN A 144 -7.26 13.49 -19.10
CA ASN A 144 -6.79 14.74 -18.51
C ASN A 144 -7.12 14.90 -17.02
N GLY A 145 -7.46 13.81 -16.30
CA GLY A 145 -7.98 13.90 -14.95
C GLY A 145 -9.36 14.57 -14.85
N ASP A 146 -10.22 14.44 -15.87
CA ASP A 146 -11.63 14.82 -15.75
C ASP A 146 -12.34 13.99 -14.67
N ASP A 147 -11.89 12.74 -14.46
CA ASP A 147 -12.12 11.97 -13.24
C ASP A 147 -10.92 12.09 -12.29
N GLU A 148 -10.82 13.24 -11.62
CA GLU A 148 -9.77 13.54 -10.65
C GLU A 148 -9.69 12.48 -9.53
N TYR A 149 -10.85 11.93 -9.14
CA TYR A 149 -10.94 10.88 -8.14
C TYR A 149 -10.27 9.59 -8.62
N LEU A 150 -10.54 9.16 -9.85
CA LEU A 150 -9.94 7.96 -10.44
C LEU A 150 -8.42 8.10 -10.61
N LEU A 151 -7.94 9.27 -11.03
CA LEU A 151 -6.50 9.55 -11.09
C LEU A 151 -5.88 9.45 -9.68
N LEU A 152 -6.47 10.12 -8.69
CA LEU A 152 -5.97 10.11 -7.32
C LEU A 152 -5.90 8.70 -6.73
N VAL A 153 -6.96 7.90 -6.89
CA VAL A 153 -7.02 6.53 -6.35
C VAL A 153 -5.97 5.64 -7.01
N ASN A 154 -5.79 5.73 -8.33
CA ASN A 154 -4.80 4.93 -9.04
C ASN A 154 -3.36 5.36 -8.74
N MET A 155 -3.11 6.65 -8.51
CA MET A 155 -1.80 7.13 -8.06
C MET A 155 -1.48 6.63 -6.63
N LYS A 156 -2.47 6.59 -5.72
CA LYS A 156 -2.28 6.00 -4.37
C LYS A 156 -1.95 4.51 -4.43
N ARG A 157 -2.63 3.76 -5.30
CA ARG A 157 -2.33 2.35 -5.58
C ARG A 157 -0.91 2.16 -6.10
N LEU A 158 -0.52 2.98 -7.07
CA LEU A 158 0.82 2.92 -7.67
C LEU A 158 1.90 3.21 -6.63
N TYR A 159 1.69 4.24 -5.82
CA TYR A 159 2.61 4.60 -4.74
C TYR A 159 2.84 3.43 -3.77
N GLU A 160 1.78 2.86 -3.19
CA GLU A 160 1.94 1.77 -2.21
C GLU A 160 2.55 0.50 -2.84
N LEU A 161 2.29 0.23 -4.12
CA LEU A 161 2.93 -0.87 -4.85
C LEU A 161 4.45 -0.62 -5.02
N GLN A 162 4.81 0.59 -5.46
CA GLN A 162 6.20 1.02 -5.71
C GLN A 162 7.09 0.98 -4.46
N LEU A 163 6.53 1.13 -3.26
CA LEU A 163 7.27 0.99 -1.99
C LEU A 163 7.90 -0.39 -1.81
N THR A 164 7.36 -1.42 -2.45
CA THR A 164 7.86 -2.80 -2.34
C THR A 164 8.39 -3.34 -3.65
N ARG A 165 7.92 -2.83 -4.78
CA ARG A 165 8.29 -3.31 -6.10
C ARG A 165 8.40 -2.15 -7.09
N PRO A 166 9.61 -1.84 -7.59
CA PRO A 166 9.77 -0.80 -8.60
C PRO A 166 8.95 -1.12 -9.85
N VAL A 167 8.08 -0.20 -10.24
CA VAL A 167 7.38 -0.24 -11.54
C VAL A 167 8.20 0.60 -12.52
N PRO A 168 8.75 0.01 -13.60
CA PRO A 168 9.63 0.72 -14.54
C PRO A 168 8.94 1.94 -15.15
N ILE A 169 9.65 3.06 -15.27
CA ILE A 169 9.11 4.32 -15.84
C ILE A 169 8.74 4.10 -17.31
N GLU A 170 9.45 3.23 -18.00
CA GLU A 170 9.22 2.85 -19.40
C GLU A 170 7.81 2.30 -19.61
N SER A 171 7.22 1.72 -18.55
CA SER A 171 5.82 1.25 -18.58
C SER A 171 4.83 2.38 -18.85
N PHE A 172 5.19 3.66 -18.66
CA PHE A 172 4.33 4.84 -18.86
C PHE A 172 4.63 5.66 -20.14
N THR A 173 5.54 5.20 -21.00
CA THR A 173 5.99 5.89 -22.23
C THR A 173 4.90 6.26 -23.25
N ALA A 174 3.73 5.60 -23.19
CA ALA A 174 2.58 5.88 -24.06
C ALA A 174 1.67 7.02 -23.57
N VAL A 175 2.04 7.73 -22.50
CA VAL A 175 1.32 8.92 -22.02
C VAL A 175 1.71 10.11 -22.90
N SER A 176 0.73 10.84 -23.45
CA SER A 176 1.03 11.98 -24.32
C SER A 176 1.60 13.16 -23.52
N GLU A 177 2.58 13.85 -24.11
CA GLU A 177 3.17 15.09 -23.55
C GLU A 177 2.10 16.16 -23.26
N ALA A 178 1.04 16.21 -24.08
CA ALA A 178 -0.10 17.08 -23.87
C ALA A 178 -0.88 16.75 -22.57
N SER A 179 -1.09 15.47 -22.27
CA SER A 179 -1.78 15.05 -21.03
C SER A 179 -0.95 15.40 -19.79
N LEU A 180 0.37 15.19 -19.87
CA LEU A 180 1.28 15.56 -18.78
C LEU A 180 1.34 17.08 -18.58
N SER A 181 1.44 17.84 -19.68
CA SER A 181 1.43 19.31 -19.65
C SER A 181 0.12 19.84 -19.06
N SER A 182 -1.02 19.22 -19.40
CA SER A 182 -2.32 19.52 -18.83
C SER A 182 -2.36 19.28 -17.32
N LEU A 183 -1.88 18.12 -16.85
CA LEU A 183 -1.80 17.81 -15.41
C LEU A 183 -0.86 18.75 -14.65
N ILE A 184 0.29 19.09 -15.23
CA ILE A 184 1.23 20.06 -14.64
C ILE A 184 0.58 21.44 -14.54
N SER A 185 -0.15 21.86 -15.58
CA SER A 185 -0.90 23.11 -15.58
C SER A 185 -2.00 23.13 -14.51
N LYS A 186 -2.79 22.05 -14.39
CA LYS A 186 -3.80 21.89 -13.33
C LYS A 186 -3.16 21.95 -11.94
N ARG A 187 -2.05 21.23 -11.72
CA ARG A 187 -1.28 21.25 -10.47
C ARG A 187 -0.85 22.68 -10.12
N LYS A 188 -0.31 23.41 -11.10
CA LYS A 188 0.14 24.80 -10.92
C LYS A 188 -1.03 25.71 -10.54
N ALA A 189 -2.13 25.66 -11.28
CA ALA A 189 -3.32 26.45 -10.99
C ALA A 189 -3.86 26.20 -9.57
N LEU A 190 -3.88 24.94 -9.13
CA LEU A 190 -4.32 24.57 -7.77
C LEU A 190 -3.39 25.16 -6.70
N PHE A 191 -2.08 25.14 -6.93
CA PHE A 191 -1.12 25.77 -6.02
C PHE A 191 -1.24 27.30 -6.00
N ASP A 192 -1.45 27.93 -7.16
CA ASP A 192 -1.68 29.37 -7.27
C ASP A 192 -2.97 29.77 -6.50
N GLU A 193 -4.04 28.98 -6.61
CA GLU A 193 -5.28 29.18 -5.83
C GLU A 193 -5.05 29.05 -4.32
N LEU A 194 -4.32 28.01 -3.88
CA LEU A 194 -3.99 27.83 -2.48
C LEU A 194 -3.13 28.98 -1.93
N GLU A 195 -2.18 29.48 -2.71
CA GLU A 195 -1.37 30.64 -2.34
C GLU A 195 -2.24 31.90 -2.19
N TYR A 196 -3.16 32.12 -3.13
CA TYR A 196 -4.12 33.22 -3.06
C TYR A 196 -5.00 33.15 -1.80
N PHE A 197 -5.57 31.98 -1.48
CA PHE A 197 -6.36 31.82 -0.25
C PHE A 197 -5.54 32.06 1.02
N LEU A 198 -4.30 31.58 1.08
CA LEU A 198 -3.42 31.84 2.22
C LEU A 198 -3.08 33.32 2.37
N GLN A 199 -2.89 34.03 1.25
CA GLN A 199 -2.66 35.48 1.27
C GLN A 199 -3.86 36.23 1.86
N ILE A 200 -5.10 35.89 1.46
CA ILE A 200 -6.32 36.46 2.04
C ILE A 200 -6.38 36.21 3.55
N LEU A 201 -6.09 34.98 3.99
CA LEU A 201 -6.12 34.62 5.42
C LEU A 201 -5.08 35.39 6.25
N LEU A 202 -3.89 35.62 5.67
CA LEU A 202 -2.84 36.41 6.30
C LEU A 202 -3.23 37.88 6.43
N GLU A 203 -3.87 38.46 5.40
CA GLU A 203 -4.36 39.83 5.41
C GLU A 203 -5.52 40.02 6.40
N ALA A 204 -6.41 39.03 6.53
CA ALA A 204 -7.56 39.07 7.42
C ALA A 204 -7.19 38.96 8.92
N GLN A 205 -6.02 38.40 9.29
CA GLN A 205 -5.63 38.21 10.70
C GLN A 205 -5.09 39.48 11.40
N GLY A 206 -4.84 40.58 10.68
CA GLY A 206 -4.20 41.76 11.29
C GLY A 206 -2.82 41.45 11.91
N LYS A 207 -2.30 42.32 12.79
CA LYS A 207 -0.92 42.26 13.35
C LYS A 207 -0.56 40.97 14.14
N GLY A 208 -1.48 40.02 14.32
CA GLY A 208 -1.21 38.72 14.91
C GLY A 208 -1.04 37.64 13.85
N THR A 209 0.14 37.55 13.23
CA THR A 209 0.40 36.57 12.16
C THR A 209 0.47 35.15 12.73
N SER A 210 -0.44 34.25 12.31
CA SER A 210 -0.35 32.83 12.63
C SER A 210 0.90 32.20 12.00
N ARG A 211 1.84 31.74 12.85
CA ARG A 211 3.04 30.99 12.44
C ARG A 211 2.71 29.79 11.53
N ASN A 212 1.54 29.19 11.71
CA ASN A 212 1.10 28.05 10.90
C ASN A 212 0.80 28.46 9.46
N LEU A 213 0.18 29.64 9.23
CA LEU A 213 -0.11 30.13 7.87
C LEU A 213 1.16 30.49 7.10
N LEU A 214 2.15 31.10 7.78
CA LEU A 214 3.47 31.36 7.19
C LEU A 214 4.21 30.07 6.83
N ALA A 215 4.15 29.06 7.70
CA ALA A 215 4.74 27.75 7.42
C ALA A 215 4.06 27.06 6.24
N CYS A 216 2.72 27.10 6.15
CA CYS A 216 1.97 26.59 5.01
C CYS A 216 2.35 27.29 3.70
N ARG A 217 2.48 28.62 3.73
CA ARG A 217 2.88 29.40 2.54
C ARG A 217 4.31 29.07 2.10
N ALA A 218 5.27 29.01 3.02
CA ALA A 218 6.65 28.64 2.71
C ALA A 218 6.76 27.23 2.10
N PHE A 219 5.96 26.29 2.61
CA PHE A 219 5.86 24.95 2.07
C PHE A 219 5.31 24.94 0.63
N LEU A 220 4.22 25.67 0.36
CA LEU A 220 3.64 25.78 -0.98
C LEU A 220 4.60 26.42 -1.98
N GLN A 221 5.34 27.46 -1.58
CA GLN A 221 6.38 28.08 -2.41
C GLN A 221 7.43 27.06 -2.86
N THR A 222 7.85 26.20 -1.93
CA THR A 222 8.83 25.13 -2.21
C THR A 222 8.25 24.08 -3.16
N CYS A 223 6.94 23.81 -3.08
CA CYS A 223 6.26 22.88 -4.00
C CYS A 223 6.04 23.46 -5.41
N LEU A 224 5.91 24.78 -5.56
CA LEU A 224 5.78 25.46 -6.86
C LEU A 224 7.11 25.52 -7.64
N GLU A 225 8.24 25.49 -6.94
CA GLU A 225 9.59 25.52 -7.53
C GLU A 225 10.09 24.13 -8.00
N LEU A 226 9.31 23.05 -7.80
CA LEU A 226 9.59 21.65 -8.18
C LEU A 226 8.76 21.15 -9.39
#